data_AF-A0A2P6RE09-F1
#
_entry.id   AF-A0A2P6RE09-F1
#
_cell.length_a   1.000
_cell.length_b   1.000
_cell.length_c   1.000
_cell.angle_alpha   90.00
_cell.angle_beta   90.00
_cell.angle_gamma   90.00
#
_symmetry.space_group_name_H-M   'P 1'
#
loop_
_entity.id
_entity.type
_entity.pdbx_description
1 polymer ?
#
loop_
_entity_poly.entity_id
_entity_poly.type
_entity_poly.pdbx_seq_one_letter_code
_entity_poly.pdbx_strand_id
1 'polypeptide(L)' 'MSHLYGVLRKSKMVDMVGFMDSTKTGAIGCGNPIERSRAIADRLKKAKRGQIILLPYNSGYALFKYCIHAL' A
#
# COMPACT_ATOMS: atom_id res chain seq x y z
N MET A 1 6.79 3.21 -7.98
CA MET A 1 5.49 2.53 -8.25
C MET A 1 5.10 2.48 -9.72
N SER A 2 5.56 3.40 -10.57
CA SER A 2 5.24 3.45 -12.01
C SER A 2 5.60 2.17 -12.78
N HIS A 3 6.75 1.55 -12.50
CA HIS A 3 7.18 0.32 -13.18
C HIS A 3 6.27 -0.87 -12.89
N LEU A 4 6.00 -1.18 -11.62
CA LEU A 4 5.15 -2.32 -11.25
C LEU A 4 3.73 -2.15 -11.80
N TYR A 5 3.18 -0.93 -11.73
CA TYR A 5 1.90 -0.63 -12.38
C TYR A 5 1.93 -0.92 -13.89
N GLY A 6 3.01 -0.53 -14.58
CA GLY A 6 3.20 -0.85 -16.00
C GLY A 6 3.22 -2.35 -16.30
N VAL A 7 3.89 -3.15 -15.46
CA VAL A 7 3.92 -4.62 -15.59
C VAL A 7 2.52 -5.21 -15.37
N LEU A 8 1.84 -4.84 -14.30
CA LEU A 8 0.48 -5.32 -14.01
C LEU A 8 -0.52 -4.93 -15.09
N ARG A 9 -0.37 -3.73 -15.67
CA ARG A 9 -1.20 -3.27 -16.78
C ARG A 9 -1.00 -4.14 -18.02
N LYS A 10 0.26 -4.45 -18.39
CA LYS A 10 0.56 -5.36 -19.51
C LYS A 10 -0.03 -6.75 -19.27
N SER A 11 -0.03 -7.23 -18.03
CA SER A 11 -0.57 -8.54 -17.66
C SER A 11 -2.07 -8.56 -17.36
N LYS A 12 -2.80 -7.43 -17.49
CA LYS A 12 -4.23 -7.30 -17.14
C LYS A 12 -4.55 -7.63 -15.66
N MET A 13 -3.61 -7.36 -14.75
CA MET A 13 -3.72 -7.67 -13.31
C MET A 13 -3.84 -6.42 -12.43
N VAL A 14 -4.15 -5.25 -13.01
CA VAL A 14 -4.21 -3.97 -12.27
C VAL A 14 -5.22 -4.03 -11.12
N ASP A 15 -6.34 -4.72 -11.31
CA ASP A 15 -7.37 -4.86 -10.27
C ASP A 15 -6.98 -5.81 -9.13
N MET A 16 -6.01 -6.69 -9.35
CA MET A 16 -5.56 -7.65 -8.33
C MET A 16 -4.64 -7.03 -7.29
N VAL A 17 -4.04 -5.88 -7.56
CA VAL A 17 -3.09 -5.23 -6.63
C VAL A 17 -3.56 -3.82 -6.30
N GLY A 18 -3.83 -3.58 -5.02
CA GLY A 18 -4.10 -2.25 -4.51
C GLY A 18 -2.85 -1.60 -3.95
N PHE A 19 -2.58 -0.37 -4.37
CA PHE A 19 -1.46 0.41 -3.87
C PHE A 19 -1.91 1.35 -2.76
N MET A 20 -1.09 1.47 -1.71
CA MET A 20 -1.21 2.50 -0.70
C MET A 20 -0.27 3.67 -1.02
N ASP A 21 -0.76 4.88 -0.76
CA ASP A 21 0.01 6.10 -0.87
C ASP A 21 1.07 6.15 0.25
N SER A 22 2.35 6.11 -0.12
CA SER A 22 3.45 6.09 0.84
C SER A 22 3.53 7.37 1.68
N THR A 23 2.99 8.48 1.18
CA THR A 23 2.93 9.75 1.92
C THR A 23 1.95 9.71 3.09
N LYS A 24 1.05 8.71 3.14
CA LYS A 24 0.00 8.58 4.17
C LYS A 24 0.28 7.52 5.23
N THR A 25 1.26 6.64 5.01
CA THR A 25 1.51 5.51 5.93
C THR A 25 2.95 5.28 6.33
N GLY A 26 3.94 5.73 5.54
CA GLY A 26 5.34 5.42 5.85
C GLY A 26 6.33 6.57 5.67
N ALA A 27 5.88 7.75 5.23
CA ALA A 27 6.74 8.92 5.20
C ALA A 27 7.16 9.33 6.63
N ILE A 28 8.40 9.79 6.77
CA ILE A 28 8.92 10.28 8.05
C ILE A 28 8.03 11.44 8.52
N GLY A 29 7.56 11.38 9.76
CA GLY A 29 6.65 12.40 10.32
C GLY A 29 5.20 12.34 9.81
N CYS A 30 4.80 11.33 9.04
CA CYS A 30 3.45 11.24 8.49
C CYS A 30 2.38 10.92 9.55
N GLY A 31 1.78 11.92 10.19
CA GLY A 31 0.69 11.72 11.14
C GLY A 31 1.07 10.87 12.36
N ASN A 32 0.14 10.77 13.31
CA ASN A 32 0.31 9.92 14.49
C ASN A 32 -0.07 8.45 14.18
N PRO A 33 0.31 7.47 15.04
CA PRO A 33 0.01 6.06 14.82
C PRO A 33 -1.48 5.74 14.59
N ILE A 34 -2.40 6.51 15.21
CA ILE A 34 -3.85 6.31 15.07
C ILE A 34 -4.31 6.73 13.67
N GLU A 35 -3.85 7.89 13.19
CA GLU A 35 -4.16 8.39 11.84
C GLU A 35 -3.67 7.42 10.75
N ARG A 36 -2.44 6.91 10.89
CA ARG A 36 -1.90 5.91 9.96
C ARG A 36 -2.71 4.62 9.98
N SER A 37 -3.02 4.11 11.17
CA SER A 37 -3.81 2.89 11.34
C SER A 37 -5.20 3.03 10.72
N ARG A 38 -5.84 4.19 10.90
CA ARG A 38 -7.15 4.49 10.31
C ARG A 38 -7.08 4.56 8.78
N ALA A 39 -6.08 5.24 8.22
CA ALA A 39 -5.90 5.30 6.77
C ALA A 39 -5.69 3.92 6.13
N ILE A 40 -4.96 3.03 6.81
CA ILE A 40 -4.78 1.63 6.39
C ILE A 40 -6.11 0.89 6.45
N ALA A 41 -6.83 0.95 7.57
CA ALA A 41 -8.11 0.29 7.75
C ALA A 41 -9.14 0.75 6.69
N ASP A 42 -9.21 2.05 6.41
CA ASP A 42 -10.13 2.61 5.42
C ASP A 42 -9.80 2.17 3.99
N ARG A 43 -8.50 1.99 3.67
CA ARG A 43 -8.13 1.40 2.38
C ARG A 43 -8.54 -0.07 2.29
N LEU A 44 -8.26 -0.84 3.33
CA LEU A 44 -8.58 -2.27 3.38
C LEU A 44 -10.09 -2.51 3.25
N LYS A 45 -10.93 -1.70 3.90
CA LYS A 45 -12.39 -1.75 3.75
C LYS A 45 -12.86 -1.48 2.31
N LYS A 46 -12.10 -0.71 1.53
CA LYS A 46 -12.39 -0.38 0.13
C LYS A 46 -11.70 -1.33 -0.86
N ALA A 47 -10.95 -2.32 -0.38
CA ALA A 47 -10.29 -3.29 -1.24
C ALA A 47 -11.35 -4.19 -1.91
N LYS A 48 -11.12 -4.53 -3.17
CA LYS A 48 -11.93 -5.55 -3.85
C LYS A 48 -11.60 -6.91 -3.24
N ARG A 49 -12.58 -7.82 -3.20
CA ARG A 49 -12.35 -9.21 -2.73
C ARG A 49 -11.22 -9.86 -3.54
N GLY A 50 -10.25 -10.47 -2.86
CA GLY A 50 -9.07 -11.09 -3.48
C GLY A 50 -8.01 -10.10 -3.98
N GLN A 51 -8.15 -8.80 -3.71
CA GLN A 51 -7.12 -7.81 -4.02
C GLN A 51 -5.99 -7.88 -2.99
N ILE A 52 -4.76 -8.03 -3.47
CA ILE A 52 -3.54 -7.93 -2.66
C ILE A 52 -3.21 -6.47 -2.42
N ILE A 53 -3.09 -6.05 -1.16
CA ILE A 53 -2.71 -4.67 -0.83
C ILE A 53 -1.23 -4.61 -0.48
N LEU A 54 -0.50 -3.75 -1.19
CA LEU A 54 0.91 -3.45 -0.91
C LEU A 54 1.00 -2.25 0.02
N LEU A 55 1.35 -2.51 1.29
CA LEU A 55 1.48 -1.48 2.31
C LEU A 55 2.94 -1.04 2.44
N PRO A 56 3.30 0.22 2.12
CA PRO A 56 4.65 0.72 2.36
C PRO A 56 4.89 0.83 3.88
N TYR A 57 5.94 0.17 4.33
CA TYR A 57 6.43 0.14 5.69
C TYR A 57 7.85 0.70 5.70
N ASN A 58 8.05 1.72 6.54
CA ASN A 58 9.37 2.30 6.77
C ASN A 58 9.85 1.85 8.15
N SER A 59 10.90 1.03 8.19
CA SER A 59 11.48 0.52 9.44
C SER A 59 12.49 1.49 10.06
N GLY A 60 12.60 2.73 9.57
CA GLY A 60 13.59 3.71 10.01
C GLY A 60 14.95 3.60 9.31
N TYR A 61 15.12 2.62 8.43
CA TYR A 61 16.24 2.53 7.49
C TYR A 61 15.76 3.02 6.12
N ALA A 62 16.63 3.66 5.33
CA ALA A 62 16.31 4.43 4.12
C ALA A 62 15.51 3.72 3.01
N LEU A 63 15.08 2.47 3.20
CA LEU A 63 14.27 1.70 2.26
C LEU A 63 12.85 1.46 2.79
N PHE A 64 11.85 1.89 2.01
CA PHE A 64 10.49 1.40 2.17
C PHE A 64 10.42 -0.09 1.80
N LYS A 65 9.99 -0.93 2.73
CA LYS A 65 9.58 -2.31 2.47
C LYS A 65 8.08 -2.36 2.22
N TYR A 66 7.58 -3.42 1.59
CA TYR A 66 6.15 -3.63 1.41
C TYR A 66 5.71 -4.88 2.16
N CYS A 67 4.64 -4.77 2.95
CA CYS A 67 3.96 -5.93 3.51
C CYS A 67 2.78 -6.30 2.61
N ILE A 68 2.62 -7.60 2.35
CA ILE A 68 1.49 -8.15 1.60
C ILE A 68 0.38 -8.46 2.59
N HIS A 69 -0.78 -7.83 2.40
CA HIS A 69 -2.00 -8.21 3.09
C HIS A 69 -2.99 -8.76 2.06
N ALA A 70 -3.35 -10.04 2.21
CA ALA A 70 -4.41 -10.68 1.43
C ALA A 70 -5.67 -10.73 2.30
N LEU A 71 -6.76 -10.16 1.78
CA LEU A 71 -8.11 -10.23 2.38
C LEU A 71 -8.90 -11.39 1.80
#